data_AF-A0A3B9LYL3-F1
#
_entry.id   AF-A0A3B9LYL3-F1
#
_cell.length_a   1.000
_cell.length_b   1.000
_cell.length_c   1.000
_cell.angle_alpha   90.00
_cell.angle_beta   90.00
_cell.angle_gamma   90.00
#
_symmetry.space_group_name_H-M   'P 1'
#
loop_
_entity.id
_entity.type
_entity.pdbx_description
1 polymer ?
#
loop_
_entity_poly.entity_id
_entity_poly.type
_entity_poly.pdbx_seq_one_letter_code
_entity_poly.pdbx_strand_id
1 'polypeptide(L)'
;MSETKNSFEAGVGSNALKTPERVVFITSKTSAQVKERADRQLMSYPQLILREVIAFEVLTIVLVIVALAWDAPLEQLANPLLTPNPAKAPWYFLGLQELLHYFPPLVAGIVIPTLVVVALVVIPYFNVNIKGEPLWAADRSRRFLIFIVSVGLLLIFLGLYRAWTVLVPTVAIAGLTIVSFFQLKRPYRLISFLQTRPLSWWVMTWFIAVSLTLTVVGTFFRGPGWSWVWPWR
;
A
#
# COMPACT_ATOMS: atom_id res chain seq x y z
N MET A 1 20.03 56.28 -7.82
CA MET A 1 20.05 54.81 -7.60
C MET A 1 21.48 54.36 -7.75
N SER A 2 22.10 53.91 -6.66
CA SER A 2 23.48 53.43 -6.64
C SER A 2 23.50 51.97 -7.14
N GLU A 3 24.18 51.71 -8.26
CA GLU A 3 24.45 50.35 -8.73
C GLU A 3 25.62 49.75 -7.94
N THR A 4 25.34 48.85 -7.00
CA THR A 4 26.34 48.00 -6.38
C THR A 4 26.77 46.91 -7.35
N LYS A 5 27.92 47.09 -8.02
CA LYS A 5 28.61 46.01 -8.73
C LYS A 5 29.11 44.97 -7.71
N ASN A 6 28.43 43.84 -7.61
CA ASN A 6 28.95 42.68 -6.89
C ASN A 6 30.09 42.06 -7.72
N SER A 7 31.35 42.30 -7.30
CA SER A 7 32.53 41.66 -7.86
C SER A 7 32.68 40.26 -7.28
N PHE A 8 32.27 39.23 -8.02
CA PHE A 8 32.55 37.84 -7.67
C PHE A 8 33.94 37.47 -8.17
N GLU A 9 34.87 37.15 -7.25
CA GLU A 9 36.18 36.58 -7.58
C GLU A 9 36.08 35.06 -7.69
N ALA A 10 36.45 34.50 -8.84
CA ALA A 10 36.50 33.06 -9.05
C ALA A 10 37.88 32.52 -8.65
N GLY A 11 37.92 31.56 -7.71
CA GLY A 11 39.15 30.89 -7.26
C GLY A 11 38.97 29.38 -7.18
N VAL A 12 40.05 28.64 -7.42
CA VAL A 12 40.06 27.18 -7.28
C VAL A 12 40.36 26.85 -5.81
N GLY A 13 39.35 26.42 -5.06
CA GLY A 13 39.46 26.08 -3.64
C GLY A 13 38.73 24.80 -3.29
N SER A 14 39.38 23.90 -2.54
CA SER A 14 38.81 22.62 -2.10
C SER A 14 38.05 22.71 -0.77
N ASN A 15 38.33 23.73 0.05
CA ASN A 15 37.78 23.86 1.40
C ASN A 15 36.30 24.32 1.39
N ALA A 16 35.40 23.48 1.93
CA ALA A 16 33.95 23.67 1.85
C ALA A 16 33.38 24.73 2.80
N LEU A 17 34.07 25.04 3.89
CA LEU A 17 33.59 26.02 4.87
C LEU A 17 33.86 27.46 4.44
N LYS A 18 34.86 27.69 3.58
CA LYS A 18 35.25 29.04 3.12
C LYS A 18 34.56 29.48 1.83
N THR A 19 33.98 28.56 1.06
CA THR A 19 33.42 28.85 -0.28
C THR A 19 32.07 28.16 -0.44
N PRO A 20 30.98 28.79 0.02
CA PRO A 20 29.65 28.17 0.04
C PRO A 20 29.03 28.06 -1.37
N GLU A 21 29.38 28.95 -2.30
CA GLU A 21 28.91 28.91 -3.69
C GLU A 21 29.99 28.39 -4.64
N ARG A 22 29.66 27.35 -5.42
CA ARG A 22 30.59 26.63 -6.30
C ARG A 22 29.97 26.45 -7.69
N VAL A 23 30.70 26.83 -8.73
CA VAL A 23 30.34 26.58 -10.13
C VAL A 23 31.07 25.33 -10.60
N VAL A 24 30.32 24.29 -10.98
CA VAL A 24 30.90 23.01 -11.46
C VAL A 24 30.78 22.95 -12.98
N PHE A 25 31.91 22.77 -13.67
CA PHE A 25 31.94 22.51 -15.11
C PHE A 25 31.57 21.04 -15.36
N ILE A 26 30.41 20.80 -16.00
CA ILE A 26 29.95 19.46 -16.37
C ILE A 26 30.32 19.21 -17.84
N THR A 27 31.16 18.21 -18.10
CA THR A 27 31.53 17.82 -19.48
C THR A 27 30.38 17.02 -20.13
N SER A 28 30.26 17.11 -21.46
CA SER A 28 29.11 16.66 -22.27
C SER A 28 28.84 15.15 -22.34
N LYS A 29 29.58 14.31 -21.60
CA LYS A 29 29.46 12.83 -21.64
C LYS A 29 28.65 12.22 -20.50
N THR A 30 28.01 13.02 -19.66
CA THR A 30 27.13 12.51 -18.61
C THR A 30 25.75 12.20 -19.20
N SER A 31 25.38 10.91 -19.19
CA SER A 31 24.03 10.42 -19.49
C SER A 31 22.98 11.30 -18.80
N ALA A 32 21.85 11.55 -19.47
CA ALA A 32 20.71 12.26 -18.91
C ALA A 32 20.06 11.41 -17.80
N GLN A 33 20.74 11.26 -16.67
CA GLN A 33 20.10 10.98 -15.41
C GLN A 33 19.08 12.09 -15.23
N VAL A 34 17.82 11.72 -15.08
CA VAL A 34 16.75 12.63 -14.68
C VAL A 34 17.28 13.37 -13.48
N LYS A 35 17.67 14.64 -13.67
CA LYS A 35 17.94 15.55 -12.56
C LYS A 35 16.58 15.74 -11.89
N GLU A 36 16.25 14.82 -10.99
CA GLU A 36 15.39 15.17 -9.87
C GLU A 36 15.89 16.52 -9.38
N ARG A 37 14.98 17.48 -9.17
CA ARG A 37 15.35 18.69 -8.44
C ARG A 37 16.06 18.17 -7.19
N ALA A 38 17.34 18.52 -7.04
CA ALA A 38 18.07 18.17 -5.85
C ALA A 38 17.37 18.93 -4.72
N ASP A 39 16.35 18.30 -4.14
CA ASP A 39 15.68 18.80 -2.96
C ASP A 39 16.76 19.03 -1.92
N ARG A 40 16.57 20.04 -1.07
CA ARG A 40 17.57 20.46 -0.10
C ARG A 40 18.01 19.25 0.73
N GLN A 41 19.17 18.70 0.41
CA GLN A 41 19.76 17.58 1.12
C GLN A 41 20.36 18.10 2.43
N LEU A 42 19.97 17.48 3.54
CA LEU A 42 20.52 17.77 4.87
C LEU A 42 21.42 16.60 5.27
N MET A 43 22.44 16.88 6.07
CA MET A 43 23.30 15.82 6.61
C MET A 43 22.46 14.87 7.49
N SER A 44 22.59 13.55 7.25
CA SER A 44 21.86 12.54 8.02
C SER A 44 22.20 12.61 9.51
N TYR A 45 23.48 12.82 9.83
CA TYR A 45 23.88 13.19 11.18
C TYR A 45 24.11 14.71 11.27
N PRO A 46 23.54 15.41 12.25
CA PRO A 46 22.69 14.89 13.33
C PRO A 46 21.19 14.90 12.98
N GLN A 47 20.79 15.50 11.86
CA GLN A 47 19.41 15.95 11.65
C GLN A 47 18.39 14.81 11.48
N LEU A 48 18.73 13.73 10.76
CA LEU A 48 17.87 12.57 10.59
C LEU A 48 17.85 11.73 11.87
N ILE A 49 19.03 11.44 12.42
CA ILE A 49 19.16 10.60 13.62
C ILE A 49 18.38 11.18 14.80
N LEU A 50 18.46 12.49 15.05
CA LEU A 50 17.70 13.12 16.13
C LEU A 50 16.17 12.98 15.93
N ARG A 51 15.68 13.10 14.68
CA ARG A 51 14.25 12.92 14.38
C ARG A 51 13.80 11.48 14.59
N GLU A 52 14.63 10.51 14.20
CA GLU A 52 14.35 9.08 14.39
C GLU A 52 14.35 8.71 15.88
N VAL A 53 15.30 9.23 16.67
CA VAL A 53 15.32 9.03 18.14
C VAL A 53 14.07 9.64 18.78
N ILE A 54 13.69 10.87 18.41
CA ILE A 54 12.45 11.48 18.92
C ILE A 54 11.23 10.65 18.54
N ALA A 55 11.13 10.17 17.30
CA ALA A 55 10.04 9.33 16.86
C ALA A 55 10.00 7.98 17.61
N PHE A 56 11.17 7.39 17.87
CA PHE A 56 11.31 6.16 18.64
C PHE A 56 10.89 6.33 20.10
N GLU A 57 11.31 7.41 20.76
CA GLU A 57 10.91 7.74 22.12
C GLU A 57 9.40 7.97 22.22
N VAL A 58 8.83 8.76 21.30
CA VAL A 58 7.37 8.99 21.24
C VAL A 58 6.63 7.68 21.03
N LEU A 59 7.08 6.82 20.11
CA LEU A 59 6.47 5.51 19.87
C LEU A 59 6.54 4.63 21.12
N THR A 60 7.68 4.62 21.82
CA THR A 60 7.88 3.86 23.06
C THR A 60 6.93 4.34 24.16
N ILE A 61 6.81 5.66 24.35
CA ILE A 61 5.86 6.26 25.30
C ILE A 61 4.43 5.85 24.97
N VAL A 62 4.02 5.93 23.70
CA VAL A 62 2.67 5.51 23.26
C VAL A 62 2.44 4.03 23.56
N LEU A 63 3.39 3.15 23.26
CA LEU A 63 3.28 1.72 23.54
C LEU A 63 3.17 1.43 25.04
N VAL A 64 3.95 2.12 25.88
CA VAL A 64 3.87 2.00 27.34
C VAL A 64 2.51 2.48 27.85
N ILE A 65 1.99 3.62 27.36
CA ILE A 65 0.66 4.11 27.74
C ILE A 65 -0.42 3.09 27.37
N VAL A 66 -0.36 2.50 26.16
CA VAL A 66 -1.32 1.47 25.74
C VAL A 66 -1.22 0.23 26.62
N ALA A 67 -0.02 -0.23 26.95
CA ALA A 67 0.20 -1.40 27.80
C ALA A 67 -0.26 -1.17 29.26
N LEU A 68 -0.20 0.07 29.76
CA LEU A 68 -0.73 0.44 31.08
C LEU A 68 -2.25 0.61 31.08
N ALA A 69 -2.85 0.99 29.94
CA ALA A 69 -4.28 1.22 29.81
C ALA A 69 -5.07 -0.05 29.47
N TRP A 70 -4.46 -1.01 28.78
CA TRP A 70 -5.08 -2.27 28.36
C TRP A 70 -4.19 -3.48 28.69
N ASP A 71 -4.71 -4.35 29.55
CA ASP A 71 -4.10 -5.65 29.81
C ASP A 71 -4.14 -6.54 28.57
N ALA A 72 -3.05 -7.29 28.34
CA ALA A 72 -3.00 -8.28 27.29
C ALA A 72 -3.96 -9.43 27.61
N PRO A 73 -4.87 -9.82 26.68
CA PRO A 73 -5.78 -10.94 26.89
C PRO A 73 -5.04 -12.27 26.73
N LEU A 74 -4.20 -12.61 27.71
CA LEU A 74 -3.45 -13.85 27.74
C LEU A 74 -4.36 -15.00 28.20
N GLU A 75 -4.34 -16.11 27.45
CA GLU A 75 -5.01 -17.34 27.85
C GLU A 75 -4.20 -18.11 28.91
N GLN A 76 -4.77 -19.21 29.41
CA GLN A 76 -4.08 -20.13 30.32
C GLN A 76 -2.86 -20.78 29.64
N LEU A 77 -2.00 -21.42 30.45
CA LEU A 77 -0.89 -22.21 29.93
C LEU A 77 -1.38 -23.25 28.91
N ALA A 78 -0.59 -23.44 27.86
CA ALA A 78 -0.95 -24.30 26.73
C ALA A 78 -1.26 -25.74 27.19
N ASN A 79 -2.43 -26.25 26.81
CA ASN A 79 -2.86 -27.61 27.09
C ASN A 79 -3.08 -28.36 25.75
N PRO A 80 -2.25 -29.36 25.41
CA PRO A 80 -2.40 -30.13 24.16
C PRO A 80 -3.71 -30.90 24.04
N LEU A 81 -4.43 -31.14 25.15
CA LEU A 81 -5.71 -31.87 25.16
C LEU A 81 -6.92 -30.95 24.96
N LEU A 82 -6.73 -29.62 24.94
CA LEU A 82 -7.80 -28.63 24.81
C LEU A 82 -7.50 -27.67 23.65
N THR A 83 -8.38 -27.66 22.64
CA THR A 83 -8.34 -26.64 21.59
C THR A 83 -9.32 -25.53 21.95
N PRO A 84 -8.86 -24.28 22.15
CA PRO A 84 -9.74 -23.16 22.48
C PRO A 84 -10.71 -22.88 21.32
N ASN A 85 -11.94 -22.50 21.65
CA ASN A 85 -12.97 -22.18 20.67
C ASN A 85 -13.66 -20.85 21.05
N PRO A 86 -13.50 -19.77 20.25
CA PRO A 86 -12.78 -19.70 18.98
C PRO A 86 -11.27 -19.46 19.15
N ALA A 87 -10.45 -20.27 18.47
CA ALA A 87 -9.04 -19.96 18.31
C ALA A 87 -8.85 -18.88 17.23
N LYS A 88 -8.60 -17.63 17.64
CA LYS A 88 -8.30 -16.51 16.73
C LYS A 88 -6.79 -16.31 16.61
N ALA A 89 -6.32 -16.16 15.38
CA ALA A 89 -4.95 -15.76 15.10
C ALA A 89 -4.73 -14.28 15.49
N PRO A 90 -3.47 -13.85 15.68
CA PRO A 90 -3.14 -12.43 15.82
C PRO A 90 -3.71 -11.60 14.67
N TRP A 91 -4.05 -10.35 14.94
CA TRP A 91 -4.79 -9.46 14.03
C TRP A 91 -4.15 -9.32 12.63
N TYR A 92 -2.82 -9.40 12.52
CA TYR A 92 -2.09 -9.34 11.25
C TYR A 92 -2.20 -10.62 10.40
N PHE A 93 -2.56 -11.76 11.01
CA PHE A 93 -2.85 -13.03 10.30
C PHE A 93 -4.34 -13.35 10.20
N LEU A 94 -5.17 -12.59 10.89
CA LEU A 94 -6.59 -12.89 10.99
C LEU A 94 -7.32 -12.75 9.64
N GLY A 95 -6.84 -11.89 8.74
CA GLY A 95 -7.33 -11.86 7.35
C GLY A 95 -7.00 -13.14 6.56
N LEU A 96 -5.82 -13.73 6.79
CA LEU A 96 -5.43 -15.03 6.21
C LEU A 96 -6.28 -16.17 6.79
N GLN A 97 -6.58 -16.12 8.10
CA GLN A 97 -7.47 -17.08 8.74
C GLN A 97 -8.89 -17.01 8.18
N GLU A 98 -9.41 -15.81 7.92
CA GLU A 98 -10.70 -15.64 7.25
C GLU A 98 -10.66 -16.20 5.82
N LEU A 99 -9.55 -16.10 5.11
CA LEU A 99 -9.38 -16.70 3.79
C LEU A 99 -9.38 -18.24 3.84
N LEU A 100 -8.76 -18.83 4.86
CA LEU A 100 -8.74 -20.28 5.11
C LEU A 100 -10.12 -20.89 5.40
N HIS A 101 -11.09 -20.06 5.81
CA HIS A 101 -12.47 -20.52 5.99
C HIS A 101 -13.17 -20.81 4.65
N TYR A 102 -12.80 -20.11 3.57
CA TYR A 102 -13.45 -20.26 2.25
C TYR A 102 -12.69 -21.21 1.32
N PHE A 103 -11.36 -21.12 1.34
CA PHE A 103 -10.53 -21.86 0.41
C PHE A 103 -9.84 -23.05 1.09
N PRO A 104 -9.51 -24.11 0.33
CA PRO A 104 -8.69 -25.19 0.83
C PRO A 104 -7.38 -24.66 1.46
N PRO A 105 -6.86 -25.27 2.54
CA PRO A 105 -5.68 -24.78 3.26
C PRO A 105 -4.46 -24.54 2.38
N LEU A 106 -4.23 -25.39 1.38
CA LEU A 106 -3.16 -25.23 0.40
C LEU A 106 -3.29 -23.92 -0.39
N VAL A 107 -4.51 -23.59 -0.83
CA VAL A 107 -4.77 -22.43 -1.68
C VAL A 107 -4.63 -21.13 -0.88
N ALA A 108 -5.34 -21.04 0.25
CA ALA A 108 -5.32 -19.84 1.09
C ALA A 108 -4.00 -19.66 1.85
N GLY A 109 -3.42 -20.73 2.39
CA GLY A 109 -2.24 -20.64 3.26
C GLY A 109 -0.90 -20.58 2.50
N ILE A 110 -0.82 -21.19 1.32
CA ILE A 110 0.45 -21.31 0.58
C ILE A 110 0.35 -20.60 -0.77
N VAL A 111 -0.55 -21.04 -1.66
CA VAL A 111 -0.58 -20.57 -3.05
C VAL A 111 -0.82 -19.06 -3.14
N ILE A 112 -1.84 -18.53 -2.46
CA ILE A 112 -2.17 -17.08 -2.53
C ILE A 112 -1.02 -16.21 -1.96
N PRO A 113 -0.51 -16.44 -0.73
CA PRO A 113 0.62 -15.68 -0.22
C PRO A 113 1.88 -15.77 -1.09
N THR A 114 2.22 -16.97 -1.59
CA THR A 114 3.35 -17.15 -2.49
C THR A 114 3.16 -16.36 -3.80
N LEU A 115 1.97 -16.37 -4.39
CA LEU A 115 1.68 -15.57 -5.59
C LEU A 115 1.80 -14.07 -5.33
N VAL A 116 1.39 -13.57 -4.17
CA VAL A 116 1.55 -12.15 -3.79
C VAL A 116 3.05 -11.80 -3.70
N VAL A 117 3.86 -12.62 -3.04
CA VAL A 117 5.31 -12.38 -2.93
C VAL A 117 5.98 -12.44 -4.31
N VAL A 118 5.67 -13.46 -5.12
CA VAL A 118 6.18 -13.57 -6.49
C VAL A 118 5.76 -12.37 -7.33
N ALA A 119 4.50 -11.91 -7.22
CA ALA A 119 4.04 -10.72 -7.92
C ALA A 119 4.85 -9.49 -7.50
N LEU A 120 5.11 -9.26 -6.21
CA LEU A 120 5.93 -8.13 -5.74
C LEU A 120 7.37 -8.18 -6.26
N VAL A 121 7.96 -9.38 -6.36
CA VAL A 121 9.30 -9.56 -6.94
C VAL A 121 9.29 -9.32 -8.45
N VAL A 122 8.23 -9.73 -9.14
CA VAL A 122 8.14 -9.71 -10.60
C VAL A 122 7.72 -8.34 -11.16
N ILE A 123 6.85 -7.60 -10.46
CA ILE A 123 6.30 -6.30 -10.90
C ILE A 123 7.38 -5.32 -11.41
N PRO A 124 8.53 -5.11 -10.73
CA PRO A 124 9.56 -4.18 -11.18
C PRO A 124 10.20 -4.52 -12.54
N TYR A 125 10.13 -5.78 -12.98
CA TYR A 125 10.74 -6.25 -14.22
C TYR A 125 9.83 -6.10 -15.44
N PHE A 126 8.55 -5.82 -15.24
CA PHE A 126 7.59 -5.62 -16.31
C PHE A 126 7.23 -4.14 -16.44
N ASN A 127 7.08 -3.66 -17.67
CA ASN A 127 6.69 -2.29 -17.97
C ASN A 127 5.18 -2.03 -17.73
N VAL A 128 4.67 -2.44 -16.56
CA VAL A 128 3.28 -2.23 -16.17
C VAL A 128 3.11 -0.78 -15.73
N ASN A 129 2.64 0.06 -16.65
CA ASN A 129 2.25 1.44 -16.37
C ASN A 129 3.35 2.33 -15.75
N ILE A 130 4.60 2.20 -16.22
CA ILE A 130 5.77 2.98 -15.74
C ILE A 130 5.53 4.49 -15.78
N LYS A 131 4.76 4.96 -16.77
CA LYS A 131 4.46 6.39 -16.95
C LYS A 131 3.49 6.96 -15.92
N GLY A 132 2.90 6.13 -15.05
CA GLY A 132 1.88 6.57 -14.09
C GLY A 132 0.62 7.13 -14.74
N GLU A 133 0.41 6.84 -16.04
CA GLU A 133 -0.76 7.31 -16.77
C GLU A 133 -2.05 6.71 -16.21
N PRO A 134 -3.18 7.41 -16.36
CA PRO A 134 -4.48 6.88 -15.98
C PRO A 134 -4.77 5.52 -16.63
N LEU A 135 -5.48 4.65 -15.90
CA LEU A 135 -5.81 3.29 -16.35
C LEU A 135 -6.37 3.24 -17.78
N TRP A 136 -7.25 4.19 -18.12
CA TRP A 136 -7.98 4.24 -19.39
C TRP A 136 -7.36 5.15 -20.46
N ALA A 137 -6.13 5.65 -20.25
CA ALA A 137 -5.52 6.65 -21.13
C ALA A 137 -5.16 6.11 -22.53
N ALA A 138 -4.68 4.87 -22.63
CA ALA A 138 -4.33 4.24 -23.90
C ALA A 138 -5.10 2.94 -24.11
N ASP A 139 -5.38 2.58 -25.37
CA ASP A 139 -6.07 1.33 -25.78
C ASP A 139 -7.33 1.01 -24.97
N ARG A 140 -8.15 2.02 -24.73
CA ARG A 140 -9.28 2.00 -23.80
C ARG A 140 -10.20 0.79 -23.95
N SER A 141 -10.60 0.45 -25.18
CA SER A 141 -11.49 -0.69 -25.44
C SER A 141 -10.84 -2.03 -25.09
N ARG A 142 -9.55 -2.21 -25.42
CA ARG A 142 -8.80 -3.43 -25.12
C ARG A 142 -8.56 -3.56 -23.61
N ARG A 143 -8.15 -2.48 -22.94
CA ARG A 143 -7.96 -2.48 -21.48
C ARG A 143 -9.26 -2.75 -20.73
N PHE A 144 -10.37 -2.19 -21.22
CA PHE A 144 -11.69 -2.42 -20.63
C PHE A 144 -12.12 -3.88 -20.79
N LEU A 145 -11.93 -4.47 -21.97
CA LEU A 145 -12.19 -5.89 -22.20
C LEU A 145 -11.35 -6.77 -21.28
N ILE A 146 -10.03 -6.55 -21.22
CA ILE A 146 -9.13 -7.30 -20.33
C ILE A 146 -9.57 -7.16 -18.88
N PHE A 147 -9.93 -5.94 -18.46
CA PHE A 147 -10.41 -5.68 -17.10
C PHE A 147 -11.70 -6.44 -16.79
N ILE A 148 -12.73 -6.34 -17.63
CA ILE A 148 -14.01 -7.04 -17.43
C ILE A 148 -13.84 -8.55 -17.45
N VAL A 149 -13.02 -9.09 -18.35
CA VAL A 149 -12.73 -10.53 -18.40
C VAL A 149 -12.00 -10.97 -17.14
N SER A 150 -10.95 -10.24 -16.72
CA SER A 150 -10.16 -10.58 -15.53
C SER A 150 -10.99 -10.50 -14.25
N VAL A 151 -11.75 -9.42 -14.09
CA VAL A 151 -12.67 -9.24 -12.94
C VAL A 151 -13.80 -10.25 -12.99
N GLY A 152 -14.38 -10.51 -14.16
CA GLY A 152 -15.45 -11.51 -14.33
C GLY A 152 -14.99 -12.91 -13.94
N LEU A 153 -13.82 -13.34 -14.41
CA LEU A 153 -13.20 -14.61 -14.01
C LEU A 153 -12.93 -14.67 -12.51
N LEU A 154 -12.40 -13.58 -11.93
CA LEU A 154 -12.18 -13.49 -10.49
C LEU A 154 -13.51 -13.58 -9.72
N LEU A 155 -14.55 -12.87 -10.12
CA LEU A 155 -15.86 -12.89 -9.46
C LEU A 155 -16.53 -14.26 -9.56
N ILE A 156 -16.44 -14.94 -10.70
CA ILE A 156 -16.93 -16.31 -10.87
C ILE A 156 -16.16 -17.24 -9.92
N PHE A 157 -14.83 -17.16 -9.90
CA PHE A 157 -13.99 -17.95 -8.99
C PHE A 157 -14.37 -17.71 -7.53
N LEU A 158 -14.48 -16.46 -7.09
CA LEU A 158 -14.88 -16.12 -5.72
C LEU A 158 -16.31 -16.59 -5.39
N GLY A 159 -17.22 -16.52 -6.36
CA GLY A 159 -18.60 -17.01 -6.22
C GLY A 159 -18.68 -18.53 -6.06
N LEU A 160 -17.87 -19.28 -6.80
CA LEU A 160 -17.80 -20.75 -6.71
C LEU A 160 -17.38 -21.21 -5.30
N TYR A 161 -16.40 -20.52 -4.70
CA TYR A 161 -15.96 -20.78 -3.32
C TYR A 161 -16.81 -20.06 -2.25
N ARG A 162 -17.88 -19.36 -2.65
CA ARG A 162 -18.74 -18.57 -1.76
C ARG A 162 -17.94 -17.62 -0.86
N ALA A 163 -16.85 -17.05 -1.38
CA ALA A 163 -15.94 -16.17 -0.66
C ALA A 163 -16.51 -14.74 -0.59
N TRP A 164 -17.66 -14.57 0.07
CA TRP A 164 -18.41 -13.30 0.10
C TRP A 164 -17.60 -12.13 0.65
N THR A 165 -16.72 -12.37 1.62
CA THR A 165 -15.87 -11.35 2.25
C THR A 165 -14.80 -10.79 1.33
N VAL A 166 -14.37 -11.55 0.32
CA VAL A 166 -13.49 -11.08 -0.74
C VAL A 166 -14.30 -10.53 -1.91
N LEU A 167 -15.45 -11.15 -2.20
CA LEU A 167 -16.33 -10.78 -3.31
C LEU A 167 -16.87 -9.36 -3.16
N VAL A 168 -17.42 -9.00 -1.99
CA VAL A 168 -18.02 -7.68 -1.73
C VAL A 168 -17.03 -6.52 -2.00
N PRO A 169 -15.83 -6.46 -1.39
CA PRO A 169 -14.88 -5.39 -1.68
C PRO A 169 -14.38 -5.45 -3.13
N THR A 170 -14.27 -6.65 -3.74
CA THR A 170 -13.89 -6.77 -5.15
C THR A 170 -14.93 -6.15 -6.08
N VAL A 171 -16.22 -6.42 -5.86
CA VAL A 171 -17.32 -5.80 -6.63
C VAL A 171 -17.36 -4.30 -6.42
N ALA A 172 -17.16 -3.82 -5.18
CA ALA A 172 -17.15 -2.39 -4.87
C ALA A 172 -16.03 -1.66 -5.64
N ILE A 173 -14.79 -2.15 -5.57
CA ILE A 173 -13.66 -1.53 -6.28
C ILE A 173 -13.80 -1.69 -7.79
N ALA A 174 -14.28 -2.83 -8.28
CA ALA A 174 -14.53 -3.03 -9.71
C ALA A 174 -15.57 -2.03 -10.23
N GLY A 175 -16.66 -1.82 -9.48
CA GLY A 175 -17.69 -0.82 -9.78
C GLY A 175 -17.11 0.59 -9.84
N LEU A 176 -16.29 0.97 -8.87
CA LEU A 176 -15.60 2.28 -8.87
C LEU A 176 -14.66 2.44 -10.07
N THR A 177 -13.96 1.37 -10.46
CA THR A 177 -13.08 1.37 -11.64
C THR A 177 -13.89 1.54 -12.93
N ILE A 178 -15.05 0.89 -13.03
CA ILE A 178 -15.99 1.02 -14.16
C ILE A 178 -16.58 2.44 -14.21
N VAL A 179 -16.92 3.04 -13.06
CA VAL A 179 -17.36 4.44 -13.02
C VAL A 179 -16.26 5.37 -13.56
N SER A 180 -15.00 5.09 -13.23
CA SER A 180 -13.84 5.80 -13.80
C SER A 180 -13.72 5.61 -15.33
N PHE A 181 -14.24 4.52 -15.89
CA PHE A 181 -14.28 4.33 -17.34
C PHE A 181 -15.26 5.28 -18.00
N PHE A 182 -16.39 5.64 -17.40
CA PHE A 182 -17.33 6.57 -18.02
C PHE A 182 -16.79 8.01 -17.92
N GLN A 183 -16.38 8.58 -19.06
CA GLN A 183 -15.92 9.97 -19.14
C GLN A 183 -17.13 10.92 -19.13
N LEU A 184 -17.66 11.20 -17.94
CA LEU A 184 -18.69 12.23 -17.77
C LEU A 184 -18.12 13.59 -18.17
N LYS A 185 -18.87 14.36 -18.98
CA LYS A 185 -18.46 15.70 -19.46
C LYS A 185 -18.36 16.74 -18.32
N ARG A 186 -19.03 16.51 -17.18
CA ARG A 186 -18.96 17.32 -15.96
C ARG A 186 -18.89 16.40 -14.73
N PRO A 187 -17.72 15.80 -14.45
CA PRO A 187 -17.59 14.88 -13.33
C PRO A 187 -17.55 15.64 -12.01
N TYR A 188 -18.22 15.12 -10.97
CA TYR A 188 -17.97 15.55 -9.59
C TYR A 188 -16.49 15.34 -9.22
N ARG A 189 -15.99 16.08 -8.22
CA ARG A 189 -14.57 16.05 -7.78
C ARG A 189 -14.05 14.64 -7.50
N LEU A 190 -14.90 13.76 -6.99
CA LEU A 190 -14.53 12.36 -6.71
C LEU A 190 -14.36 11.54 -7.99
N ILE A 191 -15.21 11.73 -8.99
CA ILE A 191 -15.13 11.00 -10.25
C ILE A 191 -13.90 11.43 -11.06
N SER A 192 -13.63 12.74 -11.11
CA SER A 192 -12.39 13.24 -11.75
C SER A 192 -11.14 12.75 -11.04
N PHE A 193 -11.17 12.65 -9.71
CA PHE A 193 -10.09 12.07 -8.92
C PHE A 193 -9.84 10.60 -9.27
N LEU A 194 -10.88 9.79 -9.47
CA LEU A 194 -10.74 8.37 -9.83
C LEU A 194 -10.25 8.18 -11.27
N GLN A 195 -10.67 9.06 -12.18
CA GLN A 195 -10.28 9.03 -13.60
C GLN A 195 -8.80 9.29 -13.84
N THR A 196 -8.08 9.94 -12.92
CA THR A 196 -6.64 10.23 -13.06
C THR A 196 -5.75 9.12 -12.51
N ARG A 197 -6.33 8.06 -11.91
CA ARG A 197 -5.56 7.07 -11.16
C ARG A 197 -4.92 6.01 -12.08
N PRO A 198 -3.64 5.67 -11.85
CA PRO A 198 -2.96 4.60 -12.56
C PRO A 198 -3.46 3.21 -12.14
N LEU A 199 -3.16 2.18 -12.94
CA LEU A 199 -3.51 0.78 -12.63
C LEU A 199 -2.99 0.33 -11.25
N SER A 200 -1.75 0.70 -10.90
CA SER A 200 -1.13 0.32 -9.62
C SER A 200 -1.92 0.83 -8.42
N TRP A 201 -2.51 2.03 -8.52
CA TRP A 201 -3.36 2.58 -7.48
C TRP A 201 -4.62 1.71 -7.30
N TRP A 202 -5.29 1.33 -8.39
CA TRP A 202 -6.47 0.46 -8.32
C TRP A 202 -6.16 -0.92 -7.73
N VAL A 203 -5.05 -1.54 -8.13
CA VAL A 203 -4.61 -2.85 -7.59
C VAL A 203 -4.30 -2.74 -6.10
N MET A 204 -3.57 -1.70 -5.68
CA MET A 204 -3.24 -1.47 -4.28
C MET A 204 -4.50 -1.19 -3.44
N THR A 205 -5.39 -0.33 -3.93
CA THR A 205 -6.66 -0.04 -3.26
C THR A 205 -7.53 -1.29 -3.13
N TRP A 206 -7.61 -2.13 -4.17
CA TRP A 206 -8.30 -3.43 -4.10
C TRP A 206 -7.67 -4.35 -3.05
N PHE A 207 -6.34 -4.50 -3.06
CA PHE A 207 -5.63 -5.34 -2.10
C PHE A 207 -5.86 -4.89 -0.64
N ILE A 208 -5.73 -3.58 -0.38
CA ILE A 208 -5.99 -3.01 0.95
C ILE A 208 -7.46 -3.19 1.34
N ALA A 209 -8.40 -2.93 0.44
CA ALA A 209 -9.83 -3.09 0.72
C ALA A 209 -10.18 -4.54 1.08
N VAL A 210 -9.66 -5.52 0.34
CA VAL A 210 -9.84 -6.95 0.64
C VAL A 210 -9.19 -7.30 1.97
N SER A 211 -7.93 -6.92 2.20
CA SER A 211 -7.23 -7.22 3.45
C SER A 211 -7.94 -6.64 4.67
N LEU A 212 -8.37 -5.38 4.58
CA LEU A 212 -9.10 -4.72 5.66
C LEU A 212 -10.45 -5.39 5.91
N THR A 213 -11.20 -5.72 4.86
CA THR A 213 -12.50 -6.38 5.00
C THR A 213 -12.35 -7.75 5.65
N LEU A 214 -11.35 -8.55 5.23
CA LEU A 214 -11.05 -9.85 5.84
C LEU A 214 -10.70 -9.71 7.33
N THR A 215 -9.84 -8.75 7.68
CA THR A 215 -9.46 -8.50 9.08
C THR A 215 -10.64 -8.03 9.91
N VAL A 216 -11.47 -7.12 9.41
CA VAL A 216 -12.66 -6.62 10.13
C VAL A 216 -13.66 -7.76 10.33
N VAL A 217 -13.92 -8.56 9.30
CA VAL A 217 -14.87 -9.69 9.38
C VAL A 217 -14.37 -10.74 10.37
N GLY A 218 -13.12 -11.16 10.29
CA GLY A 218 -12.56 -12.13 11.23
C GLY A 218 -12.56 -11.61 12.69
N THR A 219 -12.44 -10.30 12.88
CA THR A 219 -12.30 -9.72 14.23
C THR A 219 -13.65 -9.68 14.90
N PHE A 220 -14.63 -9.09 14.23
CA PHE A 220 -15.92 -8.75 14.83
C PHE A 220 -17.02 -9.78 14.53
N PHE A 221 -17.01 -10.42 13.37
CA PHE A 221 -18.14 -11.24 12.90
C PHE A 221 -17.90 -12.75 12.99
N ARG A 222 -16.70 -13.19 13.39
CA ARG A 222 -16.38 -14.61 13.60
C ARG A 222 -16.43 -14.99 15.07
N GLY A 223 -17.30 -15.94 15.39
CA GLY A 223 -17.54 -16.49 16.72
C GLY A 223 -17.15 -17.97 16.84
N PRO A 224 -17.74 -18.72 17.80
CA PRO A 224 -17.43 -20.12 18.04
C PRO A 224 -17.53 -20.98 16.77
N GLY A 225 -16.55 -21.86 16.54
CA GLY A 225 -16.46 -22.71 15.34
C GLY A 225 -16.20 -21.92 14.06
N TRP A 226 -15.72 -20.68 14.16
CA TRP A 226 -15.60 -19.73 13.04
C TRP A 226 -16.93 -19.44 12.33
N SER A 227 -18.05 -19.62 13.03
CA SER A 227 -19.37 -19.28 12.50
C SER A 227 -19.57 -17.77 12.46
N TRP A 228 -20.48 -17.33 11.58
CA TRP A 228 -20.90 -15.94 11.55
C TRP A 228 -21.73 -15.60 12.80
N VAL A 229 -21.37 -14.54 13.50
CA VAL A 229 -22.08 -14.03 14.69
C VAL A 229 -22.20 -12.51 14.56
N TRP A 230 -23.33 -11.96 15.02
CA TRP A 230 -23.51 -10.51 15.09
C TRP A 230 -22.83 -9.98 16.36
N PRO A 231 -21.91 -9.00 16.27
CA PRO A 231 -21.11 -8.56 17.42
C PRO A 231 -21.92 -8.00 18.60
N TRP A 232 -23.17 -7.59 18.34
CA TRP A 232 -24.05 -6.88 19.25
C TRP A 232 -25.31 -7.68 19.63
N ARG A 233 -25.28 -9.00 19.45
CA ARG A 233 -26.29 -9.94 19.96
C ARG A 233 -25.62 -11.02 20.78
#